data_AF-A0A916EBY9-F1
#
_entry.id   AF-A0A916EBY9-F1
#
_cell.length_a   1.000
_cell.length_b   1.000
_cell.length_c   1.000
_cell.angle_alpha   90.00
_cell.angle_beta   90.00
_cell.angle_gamma   90.00
#
_symmetry.space_group_name_H-M   'P 1'
#
loop_
_entity.id
_entity.type
_entity.pdbx_description
1 polymer ?
#
loop_
_entity_poly.entity_id
_entity_poly.type
_entity_poly.pdbx_seq_one_letter_code
_entity_poly.pdbx_strand_id
1 'polypeptide(L)'
;MEEGTGDFFDLYNTIINMEGEEEIAKRNVIKSYFNFGKALEDRYDHYKKNNPKRTAQALVNKEVRNQLPDSVSDDLLQKKKEWALKIYDLFSEIGEHMIQRIKSFSVASISKLSQDDIDHILVRFAK
;
A
#
# COMPACT_ATOMS: atom_id res chain seq x y z
N MET A 1 -15.81 -2.54 48.27
CA MET A 1 -15.16 -1.97 47.07
C MET A 1 -14.42 -3.14 46.46
N GLU A 2 -15.01 -3.81 45.47
CA GLU A 2 -14.36 -4.94 44.80
C GLU A 2 -13.34 -4.37 43.81
N GLU A 3 -12.07 -4.44 44.21
CA GLU A 3 -10.94 -4.38 43.30
C GLU A 3 -10.93 -5.68 42.49
N GLY A 4 -11.20 -5.57 41.18
CA GLY A 4 -11.21 -6.71 40.27
C GLY A 4 -11.11 -6.21 38.84
N THR A 5 -10.00 -5.54 38.51
CA THR A 5 -9.64 -5.23 37.13
C THR A 5 -9.47 -6.52 36.34
N GLY A 6 -10.52 -6.90 35.59
CA GLY A 6 -10.54 -7.82 34.43
C GLY A 6 -10.06 -9.25 34.68
N ASP A 7 -10.97 -10.22 34.58
CA ASP A 7 -10.61 -11.63 34.51
C ASP A 7 -9.61 -11.88 33.36
N PHE A 8 -8.76 -12.92 33.44
CA PHE A 8 -7.83 -13.27 32.36
C PHE A 8 -8.54 -13.43 31.01
N PHE A 9 -9.81 -13.82 31.04
CA PHE A 9 -10.70 -13.85 29.88
C PHE A 9 -10.89 -12.47 29.24
N ASP A 10 -11.10 -11.42 30.03
CA ASP A 10 -11.25 -10.05 29.54
C ASP A 10 -9.94 -9.53 28.90
N LEU A 11 -8.81 -9.84 29.53
CA LEU A 11 -7.48 -9.50 28.99
C LEU A 11 -7.22 -10.22 27.66
N TYR A 12 -7.55 -11.51 27.57
CA TYR A 12 -7.43 -12.30 26.34
C TYR A 12 -8.31 -11.75 25.22
N ASN A 13 -9.59 -11.46 25.50
CA ASN A 13 -10.50 -10.87 24.52
C ASN A 13 -10.04 -9.48 24.05
N THR A 14 -9.44 -8.70 24.95
CA THR A 14 -8.84 -7.41 24.59
C THR A 14 -7.72 -7.59 23.56
N ILE A 15 -6.84 -8.59 23.72
CA ILE A 15 -5.78 -8.89 22.75
C ILE A 15 -6.38 -9.20 21.38
N ILE A 16 -7.35 -10.11 21.31
CA ILE A 16 -7.99 -10.51 20.04
C ILE A 16 -8.61 -9.31 19.32
N ASN A 17 -9.28 -8.42 20.06
CA ASN A 17 -9.88 -7.22 19.48
C ASN A 17 -8.81 -6.28 18.92
N MET A 18 -7.74 -6.04 19.67
CA MET A 18 -6.64 -5.16 19.25
C MET A 18 -5.90 -5.73 18.03
N GLU A 19 -5.69 -7.05 17.96
CA GLU A 19 -5.14 -7.72 16.78
C GLU A 19 -6.06 -7.53 15.56
N GLY A 20 -7.38 -7.66 15.75
CA GLY A 20 -8.36 -7.39 14.69
C GLY A 20 -8.34 -5.95 14.17
N GLU A 21 -8.23 -4.97 15.08
CA GLU A 21 -8.06 -3.56 14.70
C GLU A 21 -6.75 -3.31 13.95
N GLU A 22 -5.65 -3.94 14.38
CA GLU A 22 -4.36 -3.86 13.72
C GLU A 22 -4.43 -4.44 12.28
N GLU A 23 -5.13 -5.55 12.07
CA GLU A 23 -5.37 -6.11 10.73
C GLU A 23 -6.12 -5.12 9.84
N ILE A 24 -7.18 -4.50 10.36
CA ILE A 24 -7.98 -3.51 9.62
C ILE A 24 -7.12 -2.29 9.27
N ALA A 25 -6.34 -1.79 10.22
CA ALA A 25 -5.43 -0.67 10.01
C ALA A 25 -4.39 -1.00 8.92
N LYS A 26 -3.78 -2.20 8.94
CA LYS A 26 -2.86 -2.67 7.91
C LYS A 26 -3.52 -2.67 6.52
N ARG A 27 -4.73 -3.22 6.39
CA ARG A 27 -5.49 -3.23 5.13
C ARG A 27 -5.76 -1.81 4.62
N ASN A 28 -6.15 -0.89 5.49
CA ASN A 28 -6.40 0.50 5.13
C ASN A 28 -5.15 1.22 4.63
N VAL A 29 -4.01 0.97 5.26
CA VAL A 29 -2.72 1.51 4.80
C VAL A 29 -2.38 0.95 3.42
N ILE A 30 -2.49 -0.36 3.20
CA ILE A 30 -2.22 -0.98 1.89
C ILE A 30 -3.16 -0.41 0.82
N LYS A 31 -4.45 -0.27 1.15
CA LYS A 31 -5.44 0.33 0.24
C LYS A 31 -5.11 1.78 -0.12
N SER A 32 -4.56 2.55 0.82
CA SER A 32 -4.12 3.93 0.57
C SER A 32 -2.93 3.98 -0.40
N TYR A 33 -1.95 3.07 -0.23
CA TYR A 33 -0.84 2.96 -1.19
C TYR A 33 -1.31 2.50 -2.56
N PHE A 34 -2.25 1.54 -2.63
CA PHE A 34 -2.85 1.12 -3.89
C PHE A 34 -3.52 2.29 -4.63
N ASN A 35 -4.35 3.07 -3.92
CA ASN A 35 -5.02 4.23 -4.52
C ASN A 35 -4.01 5.31 -4.96
N PHE A 36 -2.94 5.52 -4.18
CA PHE A 36 -1.87 6.44 -4.56
C PHE A 36 -1.13 5.97 -5.81
N GLY A 37 -0.79 4.68 -5.90
CA GLY A 37 -0.15 4.08 -7.09
C GLY A 37 -1.04 4.17 -8.33
N LYS A 38 -2.34 3.89 -8.19
CA LYS A 38 -3.33 4.09 -9.25
C LYS A 38 -3.33 5.52 -9.77
N ALA A 39 -3.36 6.51 -8.87
CA ALA A 39 -3.34 7.92 -9.25
C ALA A 39 -2.04 8.33 -9.95
N LEU A 40 -0.90 7.76 -9.56
CA LEU A 40 0.38 7.96 -10.23
C LEU A 40 0.34 7.42 -11.67
N GLU A 41 -0.16 6.21 -11.88
CA GLU A 41 -0.29 5.61 -13.21
C GLU A 41 -1.31 6.34 -14.09
N ASP A 42 -2.48 6.70 -13.54
CA ASP A 42 -3.50 7.47 -14.27
C ASP A 42 -2.93 8.81 -14.78
N ARG A 43 -2.12 9.50 -13.95
CA ARG A 43 -1.42 10.73 -14.34
C ARG A 43 -0.29 10.49 -15.34
N TYR A 44 0.46 9.40 -15.16
CA TYR A 44 1.50 9.02 -16.10
C TYR A 44 0.92 8.77 -17.50
N ASP A 45 -0.14 7.98 -17.59
CA ASP A 45 -0.83 7.69 -18.84
C ASP A 45 -1.47 8.95 -19.45
N HIS A 46 -2.00 9.86 -18.64
CA HIS A 46 -2.47 11.15 -19.12
C HIS A 46 -1.36 11.94 -19.81
N TYR A 47 -0.19 12.09 -19.17
CA TYR A 47 0.92 12.85 -19.75
C TYR A 47 1.57 12.14 -20.94
N LYS A 48 1.67 10.81 -20.89
CA LYS A 48 2.27 9.97 -21.94
C LYS A 48 1.53 10.06 -23.27
N LYS A 49 0.25 10.43 -23.29
CA LYS A 49 -0.51 10.70 -24.53
C LYS A 49 0.14 11.76 -25.43
N ASN A 50 0.74 12.78 -24.83
CA ASN A 50 1.27 13.94 -25.55
C ASN A 50 2.78 14.15 -25.36
N ASN A 51 3.45 13.28 -24.59
CA ASN A 51 4.83 13.47 -24.19
C ASN A 51 5.63 12.15 -24.26
N PRO A 52 6.94 12.21 -24.58
CA PRO A 52 7.83 11.06 -24.43
C PRO A 52 7.82 10.50 -22.99
N LYS A 53 8.07 9.20 -22.83
CA LYS A 53 8.03 8.50 -21.54
C LYS A 53 8.76 9.24 -20.40
N ARG A 54 9.98 9.73 -20.67
CA ARG A 54 10.79 10.45 -19.68
C ARG A 54 10.17 11.79 -19.27
N THR A 55 9.59 12.52 -20.22
CA THR A 55 8.92 13.80 -19.97
C THR A 55 7.62 13.58 -19.18
N ALA A 56 6.83 12.57 -19.53
CA ALA A 56 5.63 12.20 -18.77
C ALA A 56 5.96 11.89 -17.30
N GLN A 57 7.02 11.11 -17.04
CA GLN A 57 7.47 10.82 -15.69
C GLN A 57 7.89 12.08 -14.92
N ALA A 58 8.63 12.98 -15.57
CA ALA A 58 9.06 14.23 -14.97
C ALA A 58 7.87 15.14 -14.63
N LEU A 59 6.83 15.15 -15.46
CA LEU A 59 5.59 15.90 -15.21
C LEU A 59 4.83 15.35 -14.01
N VAL A 60 4.65 14.02 -13.90
CA VAL A 60 4.05 13.39 -12.71
C VAL A 60 4.84 13.73 -11.45
N ASN A 61 6.17 13.59 -11.48
CA ASN A 61 7.01 13.91 -10.33
C ASN A 61 6.88 15.38 -9.90
N LYS A 62 6.83 16.31 -10.86
CA LYS A 62 6.62 17.72 -10.60
C LYS A 62 5.24 17.99 -10.01
N GLU A 63 4.19 17.39 -10.57
CA GLU A 63 2.82 17.52 -10.07
C GLU A 63 2.71 17.04 -8.62
N VAL A 64 3.25 15.85 -8.32
CA VAL A 64 3.25 15.30 -6.96
C VAL A 64 4.03 16.20 -6.00
N ARG A 65 5.22 16.68 -6.40
CA ARG A 65 6.02 17.56 -5.55
C ARG A 65 5.30 18.87 -5.24
N ASN A 66 4.63 19.47 -6.24
CA ASN A 66 3.89 20.72 -6.07
C ASN A 66 2.68 20.59 -5.12
N GLN A 67 2.14 19.38 -4.93
CA GLN A 67 1.00 19.13 -4.04
C GLN A 67 1.42 18.74 -2.61
N LEU A 68 2.72 18.58 -2.37
CA LEU A 68 3.24 18.16 -1.07
C LEU A 68 4.03 19.30 -0.42
N PRO A 69 4.02 19.39 0.92
CA PRO A 69 4.78 20.41 1.63
C PRO A 69 6.29 20.17 1.48
N ASP A 70 7.05 21.27 1.48
CA ASP A 70 8.51 21.23 1.30
C ASP A 70 9.24 20.45 2.41
N SER A 71 8.60 20.28 3.58
CA SER A 71 9.10 19.48 4.69
C SER A 71 9.21 17.98 4.39
N VAL A 72 8.54 17.48 3.36
CA VAL A 72 8.70 16.11 2.89
C VAL A 72 10.00 16.01 2.09
N SER A 73 10.94 15.19 2.58
CA SER A 73 12.17 14.84 1.87
C SER A 73 11.87 14.11 0.56
N ASP A 74 12.62 14.44 -0.49
CA ASP A 74 12.52 13.80 -1.80
C ASP A 74 12.79 12.28 -1.73
N ASP A 75 13.70 11.83 -0.87
CA ASP A 75 14.00 10.41 -0.68
C ASP A 75 12.80 9.66 -0.09
N LEU A 76 12.14 10.26 0.90
CA LEU A 76 10.95 9.67 1.52
C LEU A 76 9.78 9.62 0.53
N LEU A 77 9.62 10.68 -0.27
CA LEU A 77 8.61 10.74 -1.31
C LEU A 77 8.86 9.68 -2.40
N GLN A 78 10.10 9.56 -2.86
CA GLN A 78 10.50 8.60 -3.87
C GLN A 78 10.20 7.17 -3.41
N LYS A 79 10.61 6.82 -2.18
CA LYS A 79 10.32 5.52 -1.56
C LYS A 79 8.83 5.22 -1.49
N LYS A 80 8.00 6.19 -1.09
CA LYS A 80 6.54 5.99 -1.01
C LYS A 80 5.92 5.77 -2.39
N LYS A 81 6.38 6.47 -3.43
CA LYS A 81 5.91 6.26 -4.81
C LYS A 81 6.26 4.87 -5.32
N GLU A 82 7.50 4.42 -5.10
CA GLU A 82 7.93 3.06 -5.50
C GLU A 82 7.08 1.98 -4.83
N TRP A 83 6.83 2.11 -3.53
CA TRP A 83 5.97 1.19 -2.80
C TRP A 83 4.53 1.22 -3.32
N ALA A 84 4.01 2.40 -3.64
CA ALA A 84 2.66 2.58 -4.14
C ALA A 84 2.47 1.95 -5.53
N LEU A 85 3.41 2.18 -6.46
CA LEU A 85 3.40 1.57 -7.78
C LEU A 85 3.46 0.05 -7.69
N LYS A 86 4.38 -0.49 -6.88
CA LYS A 86 4.51 -1.94 -6.68
C LYS A 86 3.26 -2.60 -6.10
N ILE A 87 2.61 -1.94 -5.14
CA ILE A 87 1.33 -2.40 -4.58
C ILE A 87 0.23 -2.31 -5.64
N TYR A 88 0.17 -1.20 -6.39
CA TYR A 88 -0.81 -1.03 -7.45
C TYR A 88 -0.68 -2.12 -8.51
N ASP A 89 0.52 -2.35 -9.05
CA ASP A 89 0.79 -3.36 -10.06
C ASP A 89 0.31 -4.74 -9.60
N LEU A 90 0.79 -5.20 -8.43
CA LEU A 90 0.42 -6.51 -7.87
C LEU A 90 -1.10 -6.68 -7.72
N PHE A 91 -1.78 -5.74 -7.06
CA PHE A 91 -3.22 -5.85 -6.78
C PHE A 91 -4.11 -5.48 -7.97
N SER A 92 -3.58 -4.79 -8.98
CA SER A 92 -4.28 -4.59 -10.25
C SER A 92 -4.40 -5.90 -11.04
N GLU A 93 -3.40 -6.77 -10.92
CA GLU A 93 -3.36 -8.07 -11.60
C GLU A 93 -4.16 -9.15 -10.85
N ILE A 94 -3.94 -9.34 -9.54
CA ILE A 94 -4.64 -10.36 -8.75
C ILE A 94 -6.03 -9.92 -8.28
N GLY A 95 -6.34 -8.63 -8.43
CA GLY A 95 -7.61 -8.01 -8.08
C GLY A 95 -7.58 -7.29 -6.74
N GLU A 96 -8.15 -6.07 -6.72
CA GLU A 96 -8.19 -5.18 -5.55
C GLU A 96 -8.82 -5.83 -4.30
N HIS A 97 -9.83 -6.67 -4.49
CA HIS A 97 -10.50 -7.41 -3.42
C HIS A 97 -9.55 -8.29 -2.59
N MET A 98 -8.37 -8.63 -3.12
CA MET A 98 -7.35 -9.40 -2.41
C MET A 98 -6.71 -8.62 -1.27
N ILE A 99 -6.72 -7.29 -1.31
CA ILE A 99 -6.25 -6.44 -0.20
C ILE A 99 -7.02 -6.74 1.08
N GLN A 100 -8.33 -7.02 0.97
CA GLN A 100 -9.18 -7.33 2.12
C GLN A 100 -8.87 -8.70 2.75
N ARG A 101 -8.12 -9.56 2.05
CA ARG A 101 -7.74 -10.89 2.54
C ARG A 101 -6.40 -10.89 3.30
N ILE A 102 -5.70 -9.77 3.34
CA ILE A 102 -4.41 -9.66 4.02
C ILE A 102 -4.63 -9.69 5.54
N LYS A 103 -3.94 -10.58 6.23
CA LYS A 103 -3.97 -10.64 7.71
C LYS A 103 -2.68 -10.09 8.32
N SER A 104 -1.54 -10.59 7.87
CA SER A 104 -0.24 -10.35 8.53
C SER A 104 0.71 -9.44 7.77
N PHE A 105 0.52 -9.22 6.47
CA PHE A 105 1.48 -8.47 5.66
C PHE A 105 1.29 -6.95 5.80
N SER A 106 2.41 -6.25 5.95
CA SER A 106 2.46 -4.79 5.92
C SER A 106 2.87 -4.30 4.52
N VAL A 107 2.69 -3.00 4.26
CA VAL A 107 3.23 -2.33 3.05
C VAL A 107 4.74 -2.55 2.92
N ALA A 108 5.48 -2.43 4.01
CA ALA A 108 6.93 -2.62 3.99
C ALA A 108 7.29 -4.07 3.63
N SER A 109 6.54 -5.06 4.12
CA SER A 109 6.73 -6.47 3.77
C SER A 109 6.45 -6.71 2.28
N ILE A 110 5.34 -6.18 1.75
CA ILE A 110 4.97 -6.32 0.33
C ILE A 110 5.99 -5.62 -0.57
N SER A 111 6.48 -4.44 -0.17
CA SER A 111 7.48 -3.69 -0.94
C SER A 111 8.80 -4.44 -1.11
N LYS A 112 9.11 -5.37 -0.20
CA LYS A 112 10.34 -6.18 -0.20
C LYS A 112 10.25 -7.47 -1.00
N LEU A 113 9.06 -7.84 -1.50
CA LEU A 113 8.90 -9.03 -2.35
C LEU A 113 9.85 -8.95 -3.55
N SER A 114 10.56 -10.02 -3.85
CA SER A 114 11.37 -10.10 -5.07
C SER A 114 10.47 -10.20 -6.30
N GLN A 115 11.05 -10.06 -7.50
CA GLN A 115 10.30 -10.32 -8.73
C GLN A 115 9.83 -11.78 -8.77
N ASP A 116 10.67 -12.73 -8.36
CA ASP A 116 10.32 -14.15 -8.29
C ASP A 116 9.15 -14.42 -7.34
N ASP A 117 9.10 -13.74 -6.18
CA ASP A 117 7.97 -13.85 -5.25
C ASP A 117 6.67 -13.33 -5.88
N ILE A 118 6.75 -12.21 -6.62
CA ILE A 118 5.61 -11.61 -7.31
C ILE A 118 5.13 -12.56 -8.40
N ASP A 119 6.03 -13.04 -9.26
CA ASP A 119 5.71 -13.96 -10.35
C ASP A 119 5.06 -15.24 -9.81
N HIS A 120 5.56 -15.78 -8.69
CA HIS A 120 4.95 -16.92 -8.03
C HIS A 120 3.52 -16.64 -7.54
N ILE A 121 3.28 -15.46 -6.96
CA ILE A 121 1.94 -15.03 -6.55
C ILE A 121 1.02 -14.90 -7.77
N LEU A 122 1.49 -14.26 -8.84
CA LEU A 122 0.71 -14.07 -10.07
C LEU A 122 0.31 -15.40 -10.69
N VAL A 123 1.25 -16.34 -10.84
CA VAL A 123 0.97 -17.70 -11.35
C VAL A 123 -0.05 -18.43 -10.47
N ARG A 124 0.02 -18.27 -9.14
CA ARG A 124 -0.94 -18.90 -8.21
C ARG A 124 -2.35 -18.35 -8.35
N PHE A 125 -2.50 -17.09 -8.74
CA PHE A 125 -3.80 -16.43 -8.92
C PHE A 125 -4.24 -16.33 -10.38
N ALA A 126 -3.41 -16.77 -11.33
CA ALA A 126 -3.78 -16.96 -12.73
C ALA A 126 -4.85 -18.06 -12.85
N LYS A 127 -5.89 -17.79 -13.64
CA LYS A 127 -6.98 -18.73 -13.92
C LYS A 127 -6.67 -19.61 -15.11
#